data_AF-A0A8T3WKR6-F1
#
_entry.id   AF-A0A8T3WKR6-F1
#
_cell.length_a   1.000
_cell.length_b   1.000
_cell.length_c   1.000
_cell.angle_alpha   90.00
_cell.angle_beta   90.00
_cell.angle_gamma   90.00
#
_symmetry.space_group_name_H-M   'P 1'
#
loop_
_entity.id
_entity.type
_entity.pdbx_description
1 polymer ?
#
loop_
_entity_poly.entity_id
_entity_poly.type
_entity_poly.pdbx_seq_one_letter_code
_entity_poly.pdbx_strand_id
1 'polypeptide(L)'
;MSMAKGYSIWMMPTGDVYRKLSGIISELSSKYSAPKFEPHVTLLGELLESEDVVLSKTEQLSKTIKPFSIKLALVDYLDQYFRCLFLRAEETNYLTDANNNARELFNRQQDPKFMPHLSLMYGDFPTRLKDEIIRQLGKEFNVIFDVKSIHLVSTNNETKEWHRVKEFVLE
;
A
#
# COMPACT_ATOMS: atom_id res chain seq x y z
N MET A 1 7.55 6.48 -16.89
CA MET A 1 6.90 6.45 -15.55
C MET A 1 5.57 5.74 -15.72
N SER A 2 5.22 4.81 -14.83
CA SER A 2 3.90 4.20 -14.83
C SER A 2 2.88 5.19 -14.23
N MET A 3 1.67 5.21 -14.77
CA MET A 3 0.58 6.07 -14.31
C MET A 3 -0.46 5.20 -13.61
N ALA A 4 -0.80 5.53 -12.36
CA ALA A 4 -2.00 4.99 -11.74
C ALA A 4 -3.21 5.84 -12.15
N LYS A 5 -4.41 5.26 -12.03
CA LYS A 5 -5.66 5.89 -12.45
C LYS A 5 -6.72 5.72 -11.37
N GLY A 6 -7.47 6.79 -11.11
CA GLY A 6 -8.55 6.82 -10.14
C GLY A 6 -8.03 6.89 -8.70
N TYR A 7 -8.81 6.31 -7.79
CA TYR A 7 -8.54 6.32 -6.36
C TYR A 7 -8.05 4.98 -5.83
N SER A 8 -7.40 5.02 -4.68
CA SER A 8 -7.00 3.85 -3.93
C SER A 8 -7.34 4.00 -2.46
N ILE A 9 -7.67 2.90 -1.81
CA ILE A 9 -7.90 2.80 -0.35
C ILE A 9 -6.64 2.20 0.27
N TRP A 10 -6.00 2.97 1.14
CA TRP A 10 -4.72 2.60 1.77
C TRP A 10 -4.86 2.40 3.27
N MET A 11 -4.05 1.48 3.80
CA MET A 11 -3.78 1.31 5.22
C MET A 11 -2.36 1.79 5.49
N MET A 12 -2.19 2.77 6.38
CA MET A 12 -0.93 3.47 6.58
C MET A 12 -0.39 3.24 8.00
N PRO A 13 0.91 2.97 8.17
CA PRO A 13 1.53 2.98 9.48
C PRO A 13 1.54 4.39 10.08
N THR A 14 1.68 4.48 11.39
CA THR A 14 1.84 5.75 12.13
C THR A 14 3.05 5.68 13.06
N GLY A 15 3.42 6.81 13.68
CA GLY A 15 4.47 6.86 14.71
C GLY A 15 5.86 6.43 14.23
N ASP A 16 6.56 5.65 15.05
CA ASP A 16 7.93 5.18 14.75
C ASP A 16 8.00 4.27 13.53
N VAL A 17 6.98 3.43 13.32
CA VAL A 17 6.94 2.53 12.17
C VAL A 17 6.84 3.32 10.87
N TYR A 18 5.99 4.35 10.84
CA TYR A 18 5.91 5.27 9.72
C TYR A 18 7.25 5.96 9.46
N ARG A 19 7.88 6.53 10.50
CA ARG A 19 9.18 7.21 10.37
C ARG A 19 10.25 6.29 9.79
N LYS A 20 10.33 5.05 10.28
CA LYS A 20 11.27 4.05 9.80
C LYS A 20 11.06 3.74 8.32
N LEU A 21 9.82 3.42 7.93
CA LEU A 21 9.51 3.01 6.56
C LEU A 21 9.62 4.18 5.57
N SER A 22 9.15 5.36 5.94
CA SER A 22 9.29 6.58 5.14
C SER A 22 10.75 6.98 4.96
N GLY A 23 11.60 6.76 5.98
CA GLY A 23 13.05 6.94 5.90
C GLY A 23 13.69 6.02 4.86
N ILE A 24 13.36 4.72 4.89
CA ILE A 24 13.85 3.74 3.90
C ILE A 24 13.41 4.12 2.49
N ILE A 25 12.12 4.42 2.28
CA ILE A 25 11.59 4.83 0.97
C ILE A 25 12.31 6.08 0.47
N SER A 26 12.55 7.07 1.34
CA SER A 26 13.25 8.30 0.99
C SER A 26 14.71 8.06 0.61
N GLU A 27 15.41 7.18 1.33
CA GLU A 27 16.80 6.81 1.02
C GLU A 27 16.90 6.11 -0.34
N LEU A 28 16.04 5.12 -0.59
CA LEU A 28 16.00 4.39 -1.86
C LEU A 28 15.63 5.32 -3.03
N SER A 29 14.62 6.18 -2.82
CA SER A 29 14.21 7.19 -3.79
C SER A 29 15.38 8.10 -4.18
N SER A 30 16.11 8.64 -3.19
CA SER A 30 17.25 9.53 -3.45
C SER A 30 18.43 8.80 -4.10
N LYS A 31 18.73 7.59 -3.66
CA LYS A 31 19.91 6.83 -4.10
C LYS A 31 19.77 6.29 -5.53
N TYR A 32 18.55 5.91 -5.91
CA TYR A 32 18.27 5.24 -7.18
C TYR A 32 17.40 6.08 -8.13
N SER A 33 17.17 7.36 -7.81
CA SER A 33 16.30 8.26 -8.57
C SER A 33 14.89 7.68 -8.78
N ALA A 34 14.42 6.89 -7.81
CA ALA A 34 13.09 6.29 -7.83
C ALA A 34 12.05 7.28 -7.28
N PRO A 35 10.76 7.16 -7.64
CA PRO A 35 9.74 8.04 -7.11
C PRO A 35 9.59 7.91 -5.59
N LYS A 36 9.38 9.05 -4.91
CA LYS A 36 9.03 9.09 -3.48
C LYS A 36 7.51 8.97 -3.31
N PHE A 37 7.08 8.27 -2.27
CA PHE A 37 5.69 8.07 -1.90
C PHE A 37 5.57 7.75 -0.40
N GLU A 38 4.35 7.81 0.12
CA GLU A 38 4.05 7.51 1.53
C GLU A 38 4.01 5.99 1.77
N PRO A 39 4.51 5.46 2.90
CA PRO A 39 4.41 4.03 3.20
C PRO A 39 2.93 3.61 3.37
N HIS A 40 2.49 2.59 2.62
CA HIS A 40 1.11 2.09 2.68
C HIS A 40 1.01 0.62 2.27
N VAL A 41 -0.03 -0.06 2.76
CA VAL A 41 -0.56 -1.30 2.18
C VAL A 41 -1.86 -0.95 1.44
N THR A 42 -1.92 -1.23 0.15
CA THR A 42 -3.14 -0.99 -0.64
C THR A 42 -4.20 -2.02 -0.28
N LEU A 43 -5.34 -1.58 0.24
CA LEU A 43 -6.50 -2.43 0.49
C LEU A 43 -7.24 -2.72 -0.82
N LEU A 44 -7.50 -1.68 -1.62
CA LEU A 44 -8.12 -1.78 -2.94
C LEU A 44 -7.67 -0.58 -3.78
N GLY A 45 -7.29 -0.80 -5.04
CA GLY A 45 -6.80 0.26 -5.94
C GLY A 45 -7.61 0.35 -7.22
N GLU A 46 -7.24 1.30 -8.08
CA GLU A 46 -7.85 1.50 -9.41
C GLU A 46 -9.39 1.69 -9.36
N LEU A 47 -9.85 2.49 -8.38
CA LEU A 47 -11.25 2.85 -8.24
C LEU A 47 -11.58 4.00 -9.21
N LEU A 48 -12.31 3.68 -10.28
CA LEU A 48 -12.59 4.60 -11.40
C LEU A 48 -13.96 5.29 -11.31
N GLU A 49 -14.70 5.09 -10.22
CA GLU A 49 -15.97 5.76 -9.95
C GLU A 49 -15.75 7.25 -9.60
N SER A 50 -16.81 8.05 -9.58
CA SER A 50 -16.72 9.46 -9.18
C SER A 50 -16.26 9.60 -7.72
N GLU A 51 -15.67 10.75 -7.38
CA GLU A 51 -15.17 11.03 -6.03
C GLU A 51 -16.25 10.82 -4.96
N ASP A 52 -17.46 11.32 -5.18
CA ASP A 52 -18.59 11.18 -4.25
C ASP A 52 -18.94 9.70 -3.98
N VAL A 53 -18.90 8.87 -5.03
CA VAL A 53 -19.21 7.44 -4.91
C VAL A 53 -18.12 6.71 -4.14
N VAL A 54 -16.84 6.96 -4.47
CA VAL A 54 -15.73 6.31 -3.75
C VAL A 54 -15.64 6.79 -2.30
N LEU A 55 -15.95 8.06 -2.01
CA LEU A 55 -16.02 8.59 -0.66
C LEU A 55 -17.10 7.89 0.16
N SER A 56 -18.32 7.85 -0.38
CA SER A 56 -19.48 7.21 0.29
C SER A 56 -19.23 5.73 0.57
N LYS A 57 -18.72 4.98 -0.42
CA LYS A 57 -18.37 3.56 -0.23
C LYS A 57 -17.21 3.37 0.75
N THR A 58 -16.18 4.22 0.71
CA THR A 58 -15.07 4.10 1.66
C THR A 58 -15.53 4.39 3.10
N GLU A 59 -16.45 5.33 3.29
CA GLU A 59 -17.08 5.58 4.59
C GLU A 59 -17.93 4.41 5.06
N GLN A 60 -18.70 3.78 4.17
CA GLN A 60 -19.44 2.58 4.52
C GLN A 60 -18.49 1.43 4.89
N LEU A 61 -17.39 1.26 4.14
CA LEU A 61 -16.39 0.24 4.39
C LEU A 61 -15.70 0.41 5.75
N SER A 62 -15.39 1.65 6.16
CA SER A 62 -14.72 1.87 7.45
C SER A 62 -15.54 1.40 8.66
N LYS A 63 -16.87 1.36 8.53
CA LYS A 63 -17.81 0.89 9.56
C LYS A 63 -17.92 -0.64 9.64
N THR A 64 -17.38 -1.36 8.67
CA THR A 64 -17.42 -2.84 8.64
C THR A 64 -16.12 -3.49 9.06
N ILE A 65 -15.05 -2.70 9.22
CA ILE A 65 -13.71 -3.18 9.54
C ILE A 65 -13.35 -2.71 10.95
N LYS A 66 -13.05 -3.68 11.83
CA LYS A 66 -12.49 -3.38 13.15
C LYS A 66 -11.00 -3.05 13.05
N PRO A 67 -10.46 -2.17 13.92
CA PRO A 67 -9.02 -1.97 14.01
C PRO A 67 -8.25 -3.29 14.18
N PHE A 68 -7.14 -3.44 13.46
CA PHE A 68 -6.32 -4.65 13.46
C PHE A 68 -4.85 -4.30 13.21
N SER A 69 -3.93 -5.25 13.38
CA SER A 69 -2.51 -5.02 13.12
C SER A 69 -2.05 -5.74 11.86
N ILE A 70 -1.13 -5.11 11.12
CA ILE A 70 -0.43 -5.72 9.99
C ILE A 70 1.02 -5.96 10.39
N LYS A 71 1.49 -7.19 10.16
CA LYS A 71 2.90 -7.55 10.27
C LYS A 71 3.55 -7.61 8.90
N LEU A 72 4.63 -6.87 8.73
CA LEU A 72 5.50 -6.87 7.55
C LEU A 72 6.73 -7.75 7.86
N ALA A 73 6.91 -8.81 7.08
CA ALA A 73 7.81 -9.91 7.43
C ALA A 73 9.07 -10.01 6.55
N LEU A 74 8.90 -10.03 5.22
CA LEU A 74 9.98 -10.35 4.29
C LEU A 74 10.06 -9.32 3.19
N VAL A 75 11.28 -8.91 2.84
CA VAL A 75 11.52 -8.15 1.60
C VAL A 75 11.44 -9.11 0.43
N ASP A 76 10.72 -8.71 -0.62
CA ASP A 76 10.60 -9.44 -1.87
C ASP A 76 10.51 -8.44 -3.05
N TYR A 77 10.59 -8.97 -4.27
CA TYR A 77 10.46 -8.17 -5.49
C TYR A 77 9.75 -8.93 -6.61
N LEU A 78 9.17 -8.16 -7.54
CA LEU A 78 8.69 -8.64 -8.83
C LEU A 78 9.27 -7.79 -9.95
N ASP A 79 9.14 -8.28 -11.18
CA ASP A 79 9.42 -7.50 -12.39
C ASP A 79 8.20 -6.68 -12.83
N GLN A 80 7.76 -5.80 -11.93
CA GLN A 80 6.59 -4.95 -12.12
C GLN A 80 6.83 -3.60 -11.45
N TYR A 81 6.51 -2.50 -12.14
CA TYR A 81 6.82 -1.14 -11.70
C TYR A 81 6.39 -0.85 -10.24
N PHE A 82 5.12 -1.13 -9.90
CA PHE A 82 4.56 -0.88 -8.55
C PHE A 82 4.86 -2.00 -7.54
N ARG A 83 5.48 -3.10 -7.97
CA ARG A 83 5.90 -4.21 -7.10
C ARG A 83 7.40 -4.49 -7.28
N CYS A 84 8.18 -3.42 -7.43
CA CYS A 84 9.60 -3.50 -7.74
C CYS A 84 10.44 -3.95 -6.54
N LEU A 85 10.17 -3.40 -5.36
CA LEU A 85 10.73 -3.88 -4.10
C LEU A 85 9.70 -3.58 -2.99
N PHE A 86 9.34 -4.58 -2.20
CA PHE A 86 8.27 -4.44 -1.20
C PHE A 86 8.46 -5.37 -0.01
N LEU A 87 7.79 -5.04 1.09
CA LEU A 87 7.62 -5.91 2.25
C LEU A 87 6.32 -6.70 2.11
N ARG A 88 6.38 -8.02 2.22
CA ARG A 88 5.18 -8.87 2.32
C ARG A 88 4.50 -8.64 3.67
N ALA A 89 3.20 -8.38 3.62
CA ALA A 89 2.36 -8.43 4.81
C ALA A 89 1.92 -9.87 5.07
N GLU A 90 1.86 -10.26 6.34
CA GLU A 90 1.32 -11.54 6.75
C GLU A 90 -0.18 -11.62 6.40
N GLU A 91 -0.58 -12.64 5.65
CA GLU A 91 -1.99 -12.89 5.32
C GLU A 91 -2.74 -13.34 6.59
N THR A 92 -3.48 -12.42 7.22
CA THR A 92 -4.37 -12.69 8.35
C THR A 92 -5.83 -12.68 7.90
N ASN A 93 -6.72 -13.32 8.68
CA ASN A 93 -8.16 -13.26 8.40
C ASN A 93 -8.66 -11.81 8.42
N TYR A 94 -8.24 -10.98 9.38
CA TYR A 94 -8.62 -9.57 9.43
C TYR A 94 -8.29 -8.80 8.14
N LEU A 95 -7.07 -8.97 7.63
CA LEU A 95 -6.62 -8.29 6.41
C LEU A 95 -7.32 -8.84 5.15
N THR A 96 -7.57 -10.15 5.13
CA THR A 96 -8.25 -10.82 4.03
C THR A 96 -9.73 -10.45 3.98
N ASP A 97 -10.40 -10.44 5.13
CA ASP A 97 -11.80 -10.05 5.29
C ASP A 97 -12.00 -8.56 4.94
N ALA A 98 -11.10 -7.68 5.39
CA ALA A 98 -11.14 -6.27 4.99
C ALA A 98 -11.06 -6.10 3.46
N ASN A 99 -10.20 -6.87 2.79
CA ASN A 99 -10.10 -6.84 1.33
C ASN A 99 -11.35 -7.42 0.66
N ASN A 100 -11.89 -8.53 1.18
CA ASN A 100 -13.12 -9.14 0.66
C ASN A 100 -14.31 -8.18 0.79
N ASN A 101 -14.49 -7.54 1.95
CA ASN A 101 -15.53 -6.54 2.19
C ASN A 101 -15.39 -5.35 1.22
N ALA A 102 -14.15 -4.87 1.00
CA ALA A 102 -13.88 -3.83 0.01
C ALA A 102 -14.26 -4.29 -1.41
N ARG A 103 -13.82 -5.49 -1.82
CA ARG A 103 -14.16 -6.04 -3.14
C ARG A 103 -15.66 -6.21 -3.32
N GLU A 104 -16.38 -6.67 -2.31
CA GLU A 104 -17.84 -6.82 -2.38
C GLU A 104 -18.51 -5.46 -2.60
N LEU A 105 -18.16 -4.46 -1.79
CA LEU A 105 -18.75 -3.13 -1.86
C LEU A 105 -18.48 -2.41 -3.21
N PHE A 106 -17.34 -2.70 -3.82
CA PHE A 106 -16.93 -2.13 -5.10
C PHE A 106 -17.24 -3.04 -6.31
N ASN A 107 -17.89 -4.19 -6.13
CA ASN A 107 -18.18 -5.19 -7.18
C ASN A 107 -16.90 -5.69 -7.90
N ARG A 108 -15.83 -5.92 -7.14
CA ARG A 108 -14.49 -6.34 -7.59
C ARG A 108 -14.11 -7.75 -7.11
N GLN A 109 -15.08 -8.63 -6.87
CA GLN A 109 -14.83 -9.99 -6.38
C GLN A 109 -13.99 -10.84 -7.35
N GLN A 110 -14.03 -10.51 -8.65
CA GLN A 110 -13.29 -11.21 -9.72
C GLN A 110 -11.83 -10.76 -9.86
N ASP A 111 -11.38 -9.79 -9.06
CA ASP A 111 -10.00 -9.32 -9.12
C ASP A 111 -9.01 -10.44 -8.77
N PRO A 112 -7.77 -10.41 -9.33
CA PRO A 112 -6.73 -11.39 -9.00
C PRO A 112 -6.51 -11.55 -7.49
N LYS A 113 -5.99 -12.70 -7.05
CA LYS A 113 -5.76 -12.98 -5.62
C LYS A 113 -5.05 -11.79 -4.95
N PHE A 114 -5.61 -11.35 -3.82
CA PHE A 114 -5.02 -10.30 -3.01
C PHE A 114 -3.63 -10.74 -2.52
N MET A 115 -2.65 -9.88 -2.72
CA MET A 115 -1.28 -10.05 -2.24
C MET A 115 -0.92 -8.81 -1.43
N PRO A 116 -1.16 -8.79 -0.10
CA PRO A 116 -0.92 -7.61 0.70
C PRO A 116 0.58 -7.35 0.84
N HIS A 117 0.99 -6.12 0.57
CA HIS A 117 2.39 -5.71 0.63
C HIS A 117 2.50 -4.20 0.86
N LEU A 118 3.67 -3.78 1.36
CA LEU A 118 4.06 -2.38 1.47
C LEU A 118 5.28 -2.14 0.57
N SER A 119 5.12 -1.31 -0.45
CA SER A 119 6.21 -1.01 -1.38
C SER A 119 7.29 -0.15 -0.74
N LEU A 120 8.55 -0.48 -1.02
CA LEU A 120 9.74 0.27 -0.60
C LEU A 120 10.34 1.08 -1.74
N MET A 121 10.18 0.61 -2.99
CA MET A 121 10.68 1.27 -4.18
C MET A 121 9.80 0.92 -5.39
N TYR A 122 9.51 1.93 -6.21
CA TYR A 122 8.87 1.77 -7.52
C TYR A 122 9.88 1.99 -8.63
N GLY A 123 9.70 1.31 -9.76
CA GLY A 123 10.53 1.49 -10.95
C GLY A 123 10.91 0.19 -11.63
N ASP A 124 11.53 0.33 -12.80
CA ASP A 124 12.00 -0.80 -13.60
C ASP A 124 13.52 -0.94 -13.39
N PHE A 125 13.90 -1.75 -12.41
CA PHE A 125 15.30 -1.99 -12.03
C PHE A 125 15.71 -3.44 -12.29
N PRO A 126 16.99 -3.69 -12.63
CA PRO A 126 17.46 -5.05 -12.86
C PRO A 126 17.49 -5.87 -11.56
N THR A 127 17.23 -7.17 -11.66
CA THR A 127 17.23 -8.11 -10.52
C THR A 127 18.49 -8.01 -9.65
N ARG A 128 19.67 -7.91 -10.28
CA ARG A 128 20.95 -7.78 -9.56
C ARG A 128 20.94 -6.59 -8.59
N LEU A 129 20.37 -5.45 -8.98
CA LEU A 129 20.29 -4.27 -8.12
C LEU A 129 19.34 -4.51 -6.95
N LYS A 130 18.19 -5.15 -7.20
CA LYS A 130 17.22 -5.49 -6.15
C LYS A 130 17.86 -6.43 -5.11
N ASP A 131 18.63 -7.42 -5.55
CA ASP A 131 19.38 -8.32 -4.66
C ASP A 131 20.44 -7.59 -3.83
N GLU A 132 21.15 -6.63 -4.43
CA GLU A 132 22.13 -5.78 -3.72
C GLU A 132 21.45 -4.93 -2.64
N ILE A 133 20.29 -4.35 -2.94
CA ILE A 133 19.50 -3.58 -1.98
C ILE A 133 19.03 -4.48 -0.83
N ILE A 134 18.51 -5.67 -1.12
CA ILE A 134 18.05 -6.63 -0.09
C ILE A 134 19.20 -7.04 0.82
N ARG A 135 20.41 -7.28 0.28
CA ARG A 135 21.59 -7.59 1.10
C ARG A 135 21.97 -6.45 2.06
N GLN A 136 21.74 -5.19 1.66
CA GLN A 136 22.04 -4.02 2.50
C GLN A 136 20.95 -3.77 3.55
N LEU A 137 19.68 -3.88 3.16
CA LEU A 137 18.54 -3.64 4.06
C LEU A 137 18.31 -4.78 5.07
N GLY A 138 18.72 -5.99 4.71
CA GLY A 138 18.32 -7.22 5.40
C GLY A 138 17.05 -7.82 4.80
N LYS A 139 16.98 -9.15 4.74
CA LYS A 139 15.84 -9.87 4.14
C LYS A 139 14.61 -9.92 5.05
N GLU A 140 14.83 -9.92 6.36
CA GLU A 140 13.78 -10.05 7.36
C GLU A 140 13.46 -8.70 7.99
N PHE A 141 12.18 -8.35 7.96
CA PHE A 141 11.60 -7.23 8.68
C PHE A 141 10.64 -7.83 9.71
N ASN A 142 10.67 -7.36 10.95
CA ASN A 142 9.68 -7.75 11.94
C ASN A 142 8.98 -6.49 12.43
N VAL A 143 8.28 -5.85 11.51
CA VAL A 143 7.61 -4.57 11.74
C VAL A 143 6.12 -4.81 11.82
N ILE A 144 5.51 -4.37 12.92
CA ILE A 144 4.06 -4.47 13.15
C ILE A 144 3.52 -3.06 13.32
N PHE A 145 2.40 -2.75 12.69
CA PHE A 145 1.68 -1.50 12.92
C PHE A 145 0.17 -1.73 13.00
N ASP A 146 -0.49 -0.88 13.77
CA ASP A 146 -1.95 -0.89 13.89
C ASP A 146 -2.59 -0.08 12.77
N VAL A 147 -3.62 -0.67 12.18
CA VAL A 147 -4.55 -0.04 11.25
C VAL A 147 -5.75 0.42 12.06
N LYS A 148 -5.82 1.72 12.32
CA LYS A 148 -6.95 2.38 13.01
C LYS A 148 -7.83 3.18 12.06
N SER A 149 -7.39 3.35 10.82
CA SER A 149 -8.04 4.11 9.78
C SER A 149 -7.68 3.56 8.41
N ILE A 150 -8.56 3.81 7.44
CA ILE A 150 -8.27 3.67 6.02
C ILE A 150 -8.27 5.05 5.36
N HIS A 151 -7.47 5.22 4.32
CA HIS A 151 -7.28 6.50 3.66
C HIS A 151 -7.68 6.39 2.19
N LEU A 152 -8.61 7.22 1.75
CA LEU A 152 -8.89 7.41 0.33
C LEU A 152 -7.83 8.35 -0.25
N VAL A 153 -7.16 7.90 -1.29
CA VAL A 153 -6.07 8.63 -1.94
C VAL A 153 -6.37 8.74 -3.43
N SER A 154 -6.28 9.96 -3.96
CA SER A 154 -6.27 10.19 -5.40
C SER A 154 -4.93 9.70 -5.92
N THR A 155 -4.97 8.65 -6.74
CA THR A 155 -3.78 8.03 -7.34
C THR A 155 -3.71 8.31 -8.84
N ASN A 156 -4.26 9.45 -9.27
CA ASN A 156 -4.19 9.86 -10.67
C ASN A 156 -2.77 10.29 -11.04
N ASN A 157 -2.36 9.97 -12.26
CA ASN A 157 -1.09 10.38 -12.86
C ASN A 157 0.15 9.80 -12.14
N GLU A 158 1.19 10.63 -12.00
CA GLU A 158 2.45 10.27 -11.39
C GLU A 158 2.36 10.27 -9.86
N THR A 159 3.25 9.51 -9.20
CA THR A 159 3.23 9.37 -7.72
C THR A 159 3.39 10.71 -6.98
N LYS A 160 4.00 11.72 -7.61
CA LYS A 160 4.18 13.06 -7.04
C LYS A 160 2.87 13.86 -6.97
N GLU A 161 1.86 13.48 -7.75
CA GLU A 161 0.54 14.11 -7.80
C GLU A 161 -0.46 13.43 -6.86
N TRP A 162 -0.09 12.26 -6.33
CA TRP A 162 -0.93 11.51 -5.42
C TRP A 162 -1.13 12.30 -4.13
N HIS A 163 -2.37 12.38 -3.68
CA HIS A 163 -2.72 13.11 -2.46
C HIS A 163 -3.87 12.42 -1.74
N ARG A 164 -3.83 12.49 -0.42
CA ARG A 164 -4.90 11.97 0.43
C ARG A 164 -6.14 12.85 0.30
N VAL A 165 -7.26 12.24 -0.06
CA VAL A 165 -8.58 12.89 -0.15
C VAL A 165 -9.20 12.96 1.24
N LYS A 166 -9.33 11.80 1.91
CA LYS A 166 -9.95 11.70 3.24
C LYS A 166 -9.45 10.50 4.03
N GLU A 167 -9.46 10.64 5.35
CA GLU A 167 -9.20 9.58 6.32
C GLU A 167 -10.50 9.15 6.99
N PHE A 168 -10.69 7.84 7.15
CA PHE A 168 -11.85 7.23 7.78
C PHE A 168 -11.40 6.33 8.92
N VAL A 169 -11.82 6.64 10.14
CA VAL A 169 -11.53 5.83 11.33
C VAL A 169 -12.34 4.54 11.27
N LEU A 170 -11.71 3.43 11.68
CA LEU A 170 -12.31 2.11 11.75
C LEU A 170 -13.14 1.94 13.05
N GLU A 171 -14.26 1.22 12.96
CA GLU A 171 -15.21 0.99 14.09
C GLU A 171 -14.98 -0.36 14.81
#